data_AF-A0A975H244-F1
#
_entry.id   AF-A0A975H244-F1
#
_cell.length_a   1.000
_cell.length_b   1.000
_cell.length_c   1.000
_cell.angle_alpha   90.00
_cell.angle_beta   90.00
_cell.angle_gamma   90.00
#
_symmetry.space_group_name_H-M   'P 1'
#
loop_
_entity.id
_entity.type
_entity.pdbx_description
1 polymer ?
#
loop_
_entity_poly.entity_id
_entity_poly.type
_entity_poly.pdbx_seq_one_letter_code
_entity_poly.pdbx_strand_id
1 'polypeptide(L)'
;MQNPKQTKMFLEIVGELRLLIKKEGIKAGGKLPSERVLAETLQVGRSSVREALRSLELLGLIETRRGEGTFLADFKKHQLVEVLSTFIMQQPNSQLDVNRTRMIHEEAAVSVICEEPSLRQLPVWDGFVVKLQVEGAVRREDIIREMIVATENRLSLKIWFLLKQYSKIPLDVKMSKEENQLVGQFLFHLMKGEKILALLAYRQWIERIEGERME
;
A
#
# COMPACT_ATOMS: atom_id res chain seq x y z
N MET A 1 -5.92 -20.55 18.74
CA MET A 1 -7.06 -20.30 17.85
C MET A 1 -8.03 -19.38 18.60
N GLN A 2 -8.35 -18.19 18.09
CA GLN A 2 -9.30 -17.29 18.75
C GLN A 2 -10.73 -17.85 18.68
N ASN A 3 -11.54 -17.61 19.71
CA ASN A 3 -12.90 -18.10 19.83
C ASN A 3 -13.82 -17.38 18.82
N PRO A 4 -14.60 -18.07 17.96
CA PRO A 4 -15.45 -17.43 16.94
C PRO A 4 -16.44 -16.40 17.50
N LYS A 5 -16.86 -16.56 18.77
CA LYS A 5 -17.70 -15.58 19.47
C LYS A 5 -16.97 -14.27 19.79
N GLN A 6 -15.68 -14.33 20.09
CA GLN A 6 -14.83 -13.15 20.33
C GLN A 6 -14.55 -12.39 19.02
N THR A 7 -14.31 -13.10 17.92
CA THR A 7 -14.09 -12.47 16.61
C THR A 7 -15.32 -11.67 16.14
N LYS A 8 -16.53 -12.22 16.33
CA LYS A 8 -17.77 -11.50 16.00
C LYS A 8 -17.96 -10.23 16.83
N MET A 9 -17.76 -10.34 18.16
CA MET A 9 -17.85 -9.21 19.08
C MET A 9 -16.82 -8.12 18.76
N PHE A 10 -15.59 -8.49 18.42
CA PHE A 10 -14.56 -7.55 17.98
C PHE A 10 -14.99 -6.78 16.73
N LEU A 11 -15.49 -7.47 15.70
CA LEU A 11 -15.93 -6.85 14.46
C LEU A 11 -17.12 -5.90 14.67
N GLU A 12 -18.05 -6.25 15.58
CA GLU A 12 -19.17 -5.38 15.98
C GLU A 12 -18.65 -4.10 16.66
N ILE A 13 -17.75 -4.22 17.64
CA ILE A 13 -17.16 -3.06 18.34
C ILE A 13 -16.42 -2.14 17.35
N VAL A 14 -15.64 -2.72 16.42
CA VAL A 14 -14.91 -1.95 15.41
C VAL A 14 -15.87 -1.26 14.43
N GLY A 15 -16.95 -1.94 14.03
CA GLY A 15 -17.97 -1.38 13.15
C GLY A 15 -18.64 -0.15 13.77
N GLU A 16 -19.07 -0.27 15.01
CA GLU A 16 -19.74 0.83 15.72
C GLU A 16 -18.78 2.00 16.05
N LEU A 17 -17.53 1.70 16.43
CA LEU A 17 -16.53 2.74 16.63
C LEU A 17 -16.29 3.56 15.35
N ARG A 18 -16.30 2.90 14.17
CA ARG A 18 -16.20 3.60 12.88
C ARG A 18 -17.41 4.50 12.61
N LEU A 19 -18.62 4.04 12.94
CA LEU A 19 -19.83 4.86 12.80
C LEU A 19 -19.77 6.08 13.70
N LEU A 20 -19.33 5.91 14.95
CA LEU A 20 -19.18 6.99 15.91
C LEU A 20 -18.14 8.02 15.46
N ILE A 21 -16.95 7.58 15.02
CA ILE A 21 -15.91 8.46 14.45
C ILE A 21 -16.48 9.31 13.31
N LYS A 22 -17.25 8.68 12.42
CA LYS A 22 -17.89 9.37 11.29
C LYS A 22 -18.95 10.37 11.75
N LYS A 23 -19.81 9.97 12.70
CA LYS A 23 -20.90 10.79 13.23
C LYS A 23 -20.39 12.02 13.97
N GLU A 24 -19.35 11.86 14.78
CA GLU A 24 -18.75 12.94 15.58
C GLU A 24 -17.73 13.77 14.79
N GLY A 25 -17.46 13.39 13.53
CA GLY A 25 -16.48 14.10 12.69
C GLY A 25 -15.06 14.06 13.26
N ILE A 26 -14.72 13.01 14.03
CA ILE A 26 -13.41 12.86 14.66
C ILE A 26 -12.37 12.68 13.57
N LYS A 27 -11.44 13.65 13.50
CA LYS A 27 -10.31 13.63 12.57
C LYS A 27 -9.12 12.91 13.20
N ALA A 28 -8.15 12.56 12.36
CA ALA A 28 -6.81 12.13 12.80
C ALA A 28 -6.26 13.02 13.92
N GLY A 29 -5.69 12.41 14.96
CA GLY A 29 -5.24 13.08 16.19
C GLY A 29 -6.37 13.49 17.14
N GLY A 30 -7.64 13.27 16.76
CA GLY A 30 -8.81 13.56 17.58
C GLY A 30 -9.01 12.51 18.68
N LYS A 31 -9.55 12.94 19.82
CA LYS A 31 -9.77 12.08 20.99
C LYS A 31 -11.00 11.18 20.77
N LEU A 32 -10.85 9.89 21.04
CA LEU A 32 -11.94 8.93 21.04
C LEU A 32 -12.66 8.94 22.40
N PRO A 33 -13.94 8.51 22.44
CA PRO A 33 -14.63 8.31 23.70
C PRO A 33 -13.90 7.29 24.58
N SER A 34 -13.98 7.47 25.90
CA SER A 34 -13.33 6.57 26.86
C SER A 34 -13.89 5.14 26.80
N GLU A 35 -13.10 4.15 27.25
CA GLU A 35 -13.53 2.74 27.39
C GLU A 35 -14.89 2.60 28.07
N ARG A 36 -15.15 3.43 29.10
CA ARG A 36 -16.43 3.46 29.81
C ARG A 36 -17.58 3.91 28.91
N VAL A 37 -17.40 5.02 28.20
CA VAL A 37 -18.43 5.59 27.32
C VAL A 37 -18.71 4.65 26.14
N LEU A 38 -17.67 4.04 25.58
CA LEU A 38 -17.81 3.04 24.52
C LEU A 38 -18.56 1.80 25.03
N ALA A 39 -18.23 1.27 26.21
CA ALA A 39 -18.94 0.13 26.78
C ALA A 39 -20.44 0.41 27.00
N GLU A 40 -20.76 1.62 27.48
CA GLU A 40 -22.15 2.07 27.68
C GLU A 40 -22.89 2.26 26.36
N THR A 41 -22.25 2.91 25.38
CA THR A 41 -22.85 3.20 24.06
C THR A 41 -23.11 1.92 23.27
N LEU A 42 -22.18 0.97 23.35
CA LEU A 42 -22.22 -0.27 22.59
C LEU A 42 -22.95 -1.41 23.33
N GLN A 43 -23.35 -1.19 24.59
CA GLN A 43 -23.98 -2.19 25.46
C GLN A 43 -23.15 -3.49 25.59
N VAL A 44 -21.83 -3.37 25.63
CA VAL A 44 -20.90 -4.50 25.77
C VAL A 44 -20.08 -4.40 27.06
N GLY A 45 -19.48 -5.51 27.47
CA GLY A 45 -18.58 -5.53 28.62
C GLY A 45 -17.33 -4.68 28.39
N ARG A 46 -16.88 -3.97 29.44
CA ARG A 46 -15.65 -3.15 29.40
C ARG A 46 -14.42 -3.94 28.98
N SER A 47 -14.33 -5.22 29.37
CA SER A 47 -13.24 -6.11 28.97
C SER A 47 -13.18 -6.32 27.45
N SER A 48 -14.32 -6.47 26.78
CA SER A 48 -14.39 -6.62 25.32
C SER A 48 -14.01 -5.33 24.60
N VAL A 49 -14.45 -4.18 25.10
CA VAL A 49 -14.02 -2.87 24.57
C VAL A 49 -12.51 -2.70 24.73
N ARG A 50 -11.97 -3.01 25.90
CA ARG A 50 -10.52 -2.92 26.16
C ARG A 50 -9.72 -3.80 25.21
N GLU A 51 -10.18 -5.03 24.98
CA GLU A 51 -9.51 -5.97 24.08
C GLU A 51 -9.56 -5.48 22.64
N ALA A 52 -10.71 -4.96 22.19
CA ALA A 52 -10.84 -4.36 20.87
C ALA A 52 -9.95 -3.11 20.71
N LEU A 53 -9.94 -2.20 21.68
CA LEU A 53 -9.07 -1.03 21.68
C LEU A 53 -7.59 -1.43 21.68
N ARG A 54 -7.18 -2.43 22.45
CA ARG A 54 -5.81 -2.96 22.40
C ARG A 54 -5.46 -3.53 21.03
N SER A 55 -6.36 -4.27 20.39
CA SER A 55 -6.13 -4.76 19.03
C SER A 55 -6.02 -3.61 18.02
N LEU A 56 -6.86 -2.58 18.14
CA LEU A 56 -6.79 -1.39 17.29
C LEU A 56 -5.51 -0.59 17.52
N GLU A 57 -5.02 -0.52 18.76
CA GLU A 57 -3.75 0.11 19.13
C GLU A 57 -2.55 -0.68 18.59
N LEU A 58 -2.59 -2.02 18.69
CA LEU A 58 -1.58 -2.90 18.07
C LEU A 58 -1.54 -2.76 16.54
N LEU A 59 -2.68 -2.50 15.92
CA LEU A 59 -2.80 -2.21 14.49
C LEU A 59 -2.43 -0.74 14.15
N GLY A 60 -2.11 0.08 15.15
CA GLY A 60 -1.73 1.47 14.93
C GLY A 60 -2.86 2.35 14.38
N LEU A 61 -4.11 1.95 14.62
CA LEU A 61 -5.30 2.69 14.20
C LEU A 61 -5.69 3.75 15.25
N ILE A 62 -5.25 3.56 16.49
CA ILE A 62 -5.46 4.45 17.62
C ILE A 62 -4.20 4.47 18.49
N GLU A 63 -4.03 5.50 19.31
CA GLU A 63 -2.94 5.60 20.27
C GLU A 63 -3.48 5.95 21.67
N THR A 64 -2.98 5.28 22.71
CA THR A 64 -3.27 5.65 24.10
C THR A 64 -2.18 6.55 24.66
N ARG A 65 -2.55 7.78 25.01
CA ARG A 65 -1.68 8.72 25.71
C ARG A 65 -1.99 8.64 27.20
N ARG A 66 -0.99 8.24 28.01
CA ARG A 66 -1.16 8.04 29.47
C ARG A 66 -1.74 9.29 30.12
N GLY A 67 -2.85 9.14 30.84
CA GLY A 67 -3.55 10.24 31.53
C GLY A 67 -4.40 11.13 30.61
N GLU A 68 -4.18 11.11 29.30
CA GLU A 68 -4.90 11.96 28.35
C GLU A 68 -6.05 11.23 27.65
N GLY A 69 -5.95 9.92 27.46
CA GLY A 69 -6.98 9.08 26.85
C GLY A 69 -6.53 8.44 25.53
N THR A 70 -7.50 7.98 24.75
CA THR A 70 -7.25 7.29 23.48
C THR A 70 -7.57 8.22 22.32
N PHE A 71 -6.73 8.23 21.30
CA PHE A 71 -6.84 9.13 20.15
C PHE A 71 -6.86 8.35 18.86
N LEU A 72 -7.60 8.83 17.86
CA LEU A 72 -7.55 8.30 16.51
C LEU A 72 -6.17 8.58 15.94
N ALA A 73 -5.45 7.52 15.52
CA ALA A 73 -4.12 7.69 14.99
C ALA A 73 -4.15 8.62 13.78
N ASP A 74 -3.17 9.52 13.70
CA ASP A 74 -2.95 10.25 12.47
C ASP A 74 -2.32 9.29 11.45
N PHE A 75 -3.17 8.73 10.57
CA PHE A 75 -2.75 7.87 9.46
C PHE A 75 -1.69 8.50 8.55
N LYS A 76 -1.35 9.77 8.74
CA LYS A 76 -0.16 10.38 8.16
C LYS A 76 1.15 9.70 8.60
N LYS A 77 1.17 8.83 9.62
CA LYS A 77 2.37 8.07 10.01
C LYS A 77 2.08 6.63 10.49
N HIS A 78 2.07 5.71 9.55
CA HIS A 78 2.93 4.51 9.58
C HIS A 78 2.97 3.55 10.80
N GLN A 79 1.99 3.40 11.70
CA GLN A 79 2.15 2.45 12.83
C GLN A 79 1.96 0.95 12.47
N LEU A 80 0.94 0.59 11.68
CA LEU A 80 0.82 -0.79 11.13
C LEU A 80 2.01 -1.14 10.22
N VAL A 81 2.54 -0.10 9.59
CA VAL A 81 3.73 -0.11 8.75
C VAL A 81 4.99 -0.29 9.60
N GLU A 82 5.08 0.34 10.77
CA GLU A 82 6.21 0.23 11.70
C GLU A 82 6.30 -1.17 12.31
N VAL A 83 5.19 -1.80 12.68
CA VAL A 83 5.17 -3.19 13.16
C VAL A 83 5.65 -4.14 12.07
N LEU A 84 5.10 -4.03 10.86
CA LEU A 84 5.58 -4.81 9.71
C LEU A 84 7.04 -4.47 9.38
N SER A 85 7.46 -3.21 9.49
CA SER A 85 8.84 -2.79 9.27
C SER A 85 9.80 -3.31 10.32
N THR A 86 9.34 -3.50 11.55
CA THR A 86 10.12 -4.08 12.66
C THR A 86 10.35 -5.57 12.38
N PHE A 87 9.32 -6.29 11.93
CA PHE A 87 9.44 -7.69 11.51
C PHE A 87 10.31 -7.87 10.26
N ILE A 88 10.22 -6.93 9.31
CA ILE A 88 11.10 -6.86 8.15
C ILE A 88 12.53 -6.55 8.65
N MET A 89 12.83 -5.34 9.13
CA MET A 89 14.19 -4.88 9.45
C MET A 89 14.98 -5.73 10.48
N GLN A 90 14.33 -6.54 11.33
CA GLN A 90 15.01 -7.43 12.28
C GLN A 90 15.62 -8.69 11.67
N GLN A 91 15.30 -9.03 10.42
CA GLN A 91 15.79 -10.23 9.74
C GLN A 91 16.85 -9.87 8.67
N PRO A 92 17.98 -10.61 8.60
CA PRO A 92 19.07 -10.33 7.64
C PRO A 92 18.65 -10.43 6.15
N ASN A 93 17.50 -11.02 5.83
CA ASN A 93 16.99 -11.19 4.46
C ASN A 93 15.78 -10.30 4.10
N SER A 94 15.37 -9.43 5.01
CA SER A 94 14.10 -8.74 4.91
C SER A 94 13.93 -7.80 3.72
N GLN A 95 15.02 -7.25 3.23
CA GLN A 95 15.02 -6.40 2.05
C GLN A 95 14.68 -7.18 0.78
N LEU A 96 15.19 -8.40 0.67
CA LEU A 96 14.93 -9.29 -0.45
C LEU A 96 13.44 -9.66 -0.48
N ASP A 97 12.87 -9.96 0.68
CA ASP A 97 11.45 -10.31 0.80
C ASP A 97 10.55 -9.11 0.47
N VAL A 98 10.93 -7.89 0.89
CA VAL A 98 10.23 -6.66 0.47
C VAL A 98 10.26 -6.49 -1.04
N ASN A 99 11.42 -6.63 -1.67
CA ASN A 99 11.56 -6.43 -3.11
C ASN A 99 10.80 -7.51 -3.89
N ARG A 100 10.89 -8.78 -3.47
CA ARG A 100 10.13 -9.89 -4.05
C ARG A 100 8.62 -9.69 -3.91
N THR A 101 8.16 -9.27 -2.74
CA THR A 101 6.73 -8.99 -2.51
C THR A 101 6.27 -7.83 -3.38
N ARG A 102 7.09 -6.78 -3.52
CA ARG A 102 6.79 -5.64 -4.41
C ARG A 102 6.63 -6.12 -5.85
N MET A 103 7.56 -6.93 -6.35
CA MET A 103 7.52 -7.50 -7.69
C MET A 103 6.26 -8.35 -7.93
N ILE A 104 5.79 -9.12 -6.94
CA ILE A 104 4.54 -9.88 -7.06
C ILE A 104 3.35 -8.96 -7.41
N HIS A 105 3.24 -7.82 -6.73
CA HIS A 105 2.16 -6.86 -6.98
C HIS A 105 2.29 -6.18 -8.35
N GLU A 106 3.51 -5.84 -8.74
CA GLU A 106 3.80 -5.16 -10.00
C GLU A 106 3.61 -6.09 -11.22
N GLU A 107 4.13 -7.32 -11.18
CA GLU A 107 3.97 -8.31 -12.25
C GLU A 107 2.53 -8.80 -12.39
N ALA A 108 1.79 -8.90 -11.27
CA ALA A 108 0.36 -9.17 -11.31
C ALA A 108 -0.39 -8.04 -12.05
N ALA A 109 -0.02 -6.77 -11.82
CA ALA A 109 -0.61 -5.65 -12.54
C ALA A 109 -0.31 -5.70 -14.04
N VAL A 110 0.94 -5.96 -14.44
CA VAL A 110 1.31 -6.18 -15.85
C VAL A 110 0.43 -7.26 -16.48
N SER A 111 0.31 -8.40 -15.80
CA SER A 111 -0.45 -9.55 -16.29
C SER A 111 -1.93 -9.21 -16.51
N VAL A 112 -2.58 -8.60 -15.51
CA VAL A 112 -3.99 -8.21 -15.58
C VAL A 112 -4.22 -7.19 -16.71
N ILE A 113 -3.35 -6.18 -16.83
CA ILE A 113 -3.46 -5.19 -17.90
C ILE A 113 -3.33 -5.86 -19.28
N CYS A 114 -2.36 -6.77 -19.46
CA CYS A 114 -2.16 -7.45 -20.74
C CYS A 114 -3.36 -8.32 -21.13
N GLU A 115 -3.99 -8.99 -20.18
CA GLU A 115 -5.11 -9.90 -20.40
C GLU A 115 -6.43 -9.17 -20.66
N GLU A 116 -6.60 -7.96 -20.12
CA GLU A 116 -7.82 -7.17 -20.23
C GLU A 116 -7.71 -6.06 -21.28
N PRO A 117 -8.40 -6.17 -22.44
CA PRO A 117 -8.32 -5.17 -23.51
C PRO A 117 -8.71 -3.75 -23.06
N SER A 118 -9.70 -3.63 -22.17
CA SER A 118 -10.14 -2.34 -21.62
C SER A 118 -9.05 -1.64 -20.80
N LEU A 119 -8.17 -2.41 -20.16
CA LEU A 119 -7.08 -1.87 -19.33
C LEU A 119 -5.87 -1.51 -20.18
N ARG A 120 -5.44 -2.35 -21.12
CA ARG A 120 -4.28 -2.04 -21.98
C ARG A 120 -4.54 -0.96 -23.04
N GLN A 121 -5.79 -0.59 -23.27
CA GLN A 121 -6.19 0.50 -24.17
C GLN A 121 -6.46 1.83 -23.44
N LEU A 122 -6.16 1.92 -22.14
CA LEU A 122 -6.34 3.18 -21.40
C LEU A 122 -5.44 4.30 -22.00
N PRO A 123 -5.98 5.52 -22.22
CA PRO A 123 -5.23 6.64 -22.81
C PRO A 123 -3.97 7.06 -22.03
N VAL A 124 -3.89 6.66 -20.76
CA VAL A 124 -2.74 6.93 -19.90
C VAL A 124 -1.45 6.34 -20.47
N TRP A 125 -1.52 5.19 -21.15
CA TRP A 125 -0.35 4.54 -21.74
C TRP A 125 0.21 5.35 -22.91
N ASP A 126 -0.64 5.82 -23.83
CA ASP A 126 -0.25 6.74 -24.90
C ASP A 126 0.34 8.03 -24.33
N GLY A 127 -0.28 8.56 -23.27
CA GLY A 127 0.22 9.74 -22.55
C GLY A 127 1.63 9.53 -22.00
N PHE A 128 1.95 8.34 -21.48
CA PHE A 128 3.31 8.02 -21.06
C PHE A 128 4.26 7.86 -22.25
N VAL A 129 3.86 7.16 -23.32
CA VAL A 129 4.70 7.01 -24.53
C VAL A 129 5.14 8.37 -25.10
N VAL A 130 4.25 9.35 -25.11
CA VAL A 130 4.57 10.73 -25.52
C VAL A 130 5.54 11.39 -24.54
N LYS A 131 5.28 11.30 -23.23
CA LYS A 131 6.15 11.92 -22.22
C LYS A 131 7.56 11.31 -22.20
N LEU A 132 7.70 10.01 -22.49
CA LEU A 132 9.01 9.34 -22.56
C LEU A 132 9.92 9.87 -23.68
N GLN A 133 9.39 10.64 -24.64
CA GLN A 133 10.22 11.35 -25.64
C GLN A 133 11.05 12.48 -25.03
N VAL A 134 10.69 12.94 -23.83
CA VAL A 134 11.38 14.01 -23.12
C VAL A 134 12.06 13.43 -21.88
N GLU A 135 13.38 13.56 -21.83
CA GLU A 135 14.17 13.11 -20.68
C GLU A 135 13.71 13.80 -19.39
N GLY A 136 13.56 13.00 -18.31
CA GLY A 136 13.12 13.48 -17.01
C GLY A 136 11.69 14.01 -16.91
N ALA A 137 10.84 13.78 -17.93
CA ALA A 137 9.42 14.14 -17.89
C ALA A 137 8.55 13.15 -17.10
N VAL A 138 9.03 11.93 -16.86
CA VAL A 138 8.31 10.86 -16.15
C VAL A 138 9.17 10.35 -15.00
N ARG A 139 8.55 10.10 -13.85
CA ARG A 139 9.20 9.40 -12.72
C ARG A 139 8.94 7.91 -12.80
N ARG A 140 9.89 7.09 -12.33
CA ARG A 140 9.74 5.61 -12.33
C ARG A 140 8.45 5.17 -11.63
N GLU A 141 8.15 5.77 -10.47
CA GLU A 141 6.92 5.54 -9.71
C GLU A 141 5.65 5.82 -10.51
N ASP A 142 5.61 6.83 -11.39
CA ASP A 142 4.37 7.18 -12.07
C ASP A 142 3.87 6.02 -12.92
N ILE A 143 4.76 5.34 -13.65
CA ILE A 143 4.41 4.17 -14.47
C ILE A 143 3.88 3.03 -13.58
N ILE A 144 4.65 2.66 -12.55
CA ILE A 144 4.32 1.52 -11.69
C ILE A 144 3.02 1.77 -10.91
N ARG A 145 2.83 3.00 -10.41
CA ARG A 145 1.60 3.40 -9.71
C ARG A 145 0.40 3.30 -10.64
N GLU A 146 0.49 3.86 -11.85
CA GLU A 146 -0.62 3.81 -12.80
C GLU A 146 -0.97 2.37 -13.20
N MET A 147 0.01 1.48 -13.35
CA MET A 147 -0.26 0.05 -13.58
C MET A 147 -1.11 -0.55 -12.47
N ILE A 148 -0.73 -0.33 -11.21
CA ILE A 148 -1.47 -0.90 -10.08
C ILE A 148 -2.85 -0.24 -9.94
N VAL A 149 -2.96 1.07 -10.17
CA VAL A 149 -4.24 1.81 -10.17
C VAL A 149 -5.19 1.26 -11.24
N ALA A 150 -4.69 0.97 -12.44
CA ALA A 150 -5.49 0.44 -13.55
C ALA A 150 -6.15 -0.92 -13.22
N THR A 151 -5.57 -1.72 -12.32
CA THR A 151 -6.18 -2.98 -11.87
C THR A 151 -7.37 -2.80 -10.93
N GLU A 152 -7.66 -1.57 -10.49
CA GLU A 152 -8.66 -1.23 -9.46
C GLU A 152 -8.45 -1.92 -8.10
N ASN A 153 -7.33 -2.61 -7.90
CA ASN A 153 -7.00 -3.30 -6.68
C ASN A 153 -6.41 -2.32 -5.64
N ARG A 154 -7.31 -1.62 -4.93
CA ARG A 154 -6.96 -0.64 -3.90
C ARG A 154 -6.11 -1.22 -2.76
N LEU A 155 -6.22 -2.52 -2.47
CA LEU A 155 -5.40 -3.16 -1.45
C LEU A 155 -3.96 -3.33 -1.96
N SER A 156 -3.80 -3.82 -3.19
CA SER A 156 -2.50 -3.94 -3.85
C SER A 156 -1.76 -2.60 -3.88
N LEU A 157 -2.46 -1.52 -4.25
CA LEU A 157 -1.89 -0.16 -4.26
C LEU A 157 -1.37 0.27 -2.88
N LYS A 158 -2.16 0.03 -1.82
CA LYS A 158 -1.75 0.37 -0.45
C LYS A 158 -0.54 -0.44 -0.01
N ILE A 159 -0.53 -1.74 -0.27
CA ILE A 159 0.60 -2.62 0.05
C ILE A 159 1.85 -2.15 -0.71
N TRP A 160 1.72 -1.84 -1.99
CA TRP A 160 2.81 -1.36 -2.82
C TRP A 160 3.44 -0.07 -2.30
N PHE A 161 2.64 0.92 -1.89
CA PHE A 161 3.17 2.15 -1.28
C PHE A 161 4.02 1.87 -0.05
N LEU A 162 3.63 0.91 0.78
CA LEU A 162 4.43 0.50 1.94
C LEU A 162 5.73 -0.17 1.50
N LEU A 163 5.65 -1.15 0.59
CA LEU A 163 6.82 -1.89 0.11
C LEU A 163 7.84 -0.95 -0.56
N LYS A 164 7.38 0.04 -1.33
CA LYS A 164 8.22 1.08 -1.92
C LYS A 164 9.06 1.79 -0.86
N GLN A 165 8.46 2.21 0.27
CA GLN A 165 9.17 2.94 1.32
C GLN A 165 10.35 2.16 1.91
N TYR A 166 10.26 0.83 1.93
CA TYR A 166 11.32 -0.04 2.47
C TYR A 166 12.19 -0.69 1.39
N SER A 167 11.82 -0.60 0.10
CA SER A 167 12.54 -1.27 -1.01
C SER A 167 13.98 -0.79 -1.20
N LYS A 168 14.33 0.39 -0.67
CA LYS A 168 15.60 1.12 -0.90
C LYS A 168 15.90 1.38 -2.39
N ILE A 169 14.92 1.18 -3.27
CA ILE A 169 15.05 1.45 -4.70
C ILE A 169 14.55 2.87 -4.95
N PRO A 170 15.31 3.71 -5.65
CA PRO A 170 14.92 5.09 -5.91
C PRO A 170 13.83 5.16 -6.99
N LEU A 171 12.59 4.89 -6.61
CA LEU A 171 11.42 4.95 -7.51
C LEU A 171 10.89 6.38 -7.71
N ASP A 172 11.10 7.28 -6.74
CA ASP A 172 10.72 8.69 -6.86
C ASP A 172 11.82 9.52 -7.54
N VAL A 173 12.30 9.03 -8.67
CA VAL A 173 13.36 9.63 -9.48
C VAL A 173 12.89 9.76 -10.93
N LYS A 174 13.30 10.86 -11.56
CA LYS A 174 13.07 11.14 -12.98
C LYS A 174 13.92 10.20 -13.83
N MET A 175 13.32 9.59 -14.85
CA MET A 175 14.01 8.62 -15.70
C MET A 175 14.96 9.29 -16.69
N SER A 176 16.11 8.66 -16.92
CA SER A 176 17.05 9.02 -17.97
C SER A 176 16.51 8.71 -19.37
N LYS A 177 17.21 9.18 -20.40
CA LYS A 177 16.87 8.87 -21.79
C LYS A 177 16.98 7.37 -22.09
N GLU A 178 17.97 6.68 -21.55
CA GLU A 178 18.18 5.24 -21.72
C GLU A 178 17.05 4.44 -21.05
N GLU A 179 16.65 4.83 -19.84
CA GLU A 179 15.51 4.23 -19.15
C GLU A 179 14.21 4.44 -19.93
N ASN A 180 14.00 5.63 -20.49
CA ASN A 180 12.83 5.91 -21.30
C ASN A 180 12.69 4.95 -22.49
N GLN A 181 13.80 4.51 -23.09
CA GLN A 181 13.78 3.52 -24.17
C GLN A 181 13.32 2.13 -23.68
N LEU A 182 13.84 1.68 -22.53
CA LEU A 182 13.45 0.41 -21.91
C LEU A 182 11.97 0.40 -21.53
N VAL A 183 11.50 1.47 -20.87
CA VAL A 183 10.10 1.63 -20.48
C VAL A 183 9.20 1.76 -21.72
N GLY A 184 9.68 2.40 -22.79
CA GLY A 184 8.97 2.46 -24.06
C GLY A 184 8.71 1.08 -24.67
N GLN A 185 9.71 0.18 -24.64
CA GLN A 185 9.54 -1.21 -25.09
C GLN A 185 8.56 -1.98 -24.19
N PHE A 186 8.66 -1.80 -22.87
CA PHE A 186 7.71 -2.37 -21.92
C PHE A 186 6.26 -1.93 -22.23
N LEU A 187 6.01 -0.62 -22.36
CA LEU A 187 4.68 -0.09 -22.65
C LEU A 187 4.15 -0.58 -24.00
N PHE A 188 5.01 -0.70 -25.02
CA PHE A 188 4.64 -1.26 -26.31
C PHE A 188 4.07 -2.68 -26.17
N HIS A 189 4.78 -3.57 -25.48
CA HIS A 189 4.32 -4.95 -25.27
C HIS A 189 3.07 -5.02 -24.36
N LEU A 190 3.01 -4.16 -23.33
CA LEU A 190 1.85 -4.04 -22.44
C LEU A 190 0.58 -3.69 -23.23
N MET A 191 0.65 -2.65 -24.08
CA MET A 191 -0.47 -2.16 -24.90
C MET A 191 -0.89 -3.18 -25.97
N LYS A 192 0.05 -3.96 -26.50
CA LYS A 192 -0.25 -5.07 -27.44
C LYS A 192 -0.84 -6.30 -26.76
N GLY A 193 -0.73 -6.41 -25.43
CA GLY A 193 -1.16 -7.58 -24.67
C GLY A 193 -0.20 -8.76 -24.76
N GLU A 194 1.05 -8.51 -25.14
CA GLU A 194 2.09 -9.53 -25.27
C GLU A 194 2.68 -9.84 -23.88
N LYS A 195 1.87 -10.49 -23.03
CA LYS A 195 2.14 -10.69 -21.60
C LYS A 195 3.56 -11.14 -21.27
N ILE A 196 4.08 -12.14 -21.98
CA ILE A 196 5.42 -12.70 -21.73
C ILE A 196 6.50 -11.64 -22.00
N LEU A 197 6.39 -10.92 -23.12
CA LEU A 197 7.35 -9.88 -23.52
C LEU A 197 7.25 -8.65 -22.60
N ALA A 198 6.02 -8.26 -22.21
CA ALA A 198 5.80 -7.18 -21.26
C ALA A 198 6.43 -7.48 -19.89
N LEU A 199 6.24 -8.70 -19.36
CA LEU A 199 6.85 -9.12 -18.10
C LEU A 199 8.38 -9.16 -18.19
N LEU A 200 8.93 -9.64 -19.31
CA LEU A 200 10.38 -9.67 -19.52
C LEU A 200 10.97 -8.25 -19.57
N ALA A 201 10.36 -7.35 -20.34
CA ALA A 201 10.78 -5.96 -20.44
C ALA A 201 10.67 -5.22 -19.09
N TYR A 202 9.59 -5.49 -18.33
CA TYR A 202 9.41 -4.95 -16.99
C TYR A 202 10.53 -5.40 -16.05
N ARG A 203 10.84 -6.71 -16.01
CA ARG A 203 11.92 -7.24 -15.17
C ARG A 203 13.28 -6.66 -15.54
N GLN A 204 13.60 -6.53 -16.83
CA GLN A 204 14.84 -5.91 -17.28
C GLN A 204 14.97 -4.46 -16.80
N TRP A 205 13.88 -3.69 -16.86
CA TRP A 205 13.86 -2.34 -16.31
C TRP A 205 14.09 -2.33 -14.80
N ILE A 206 13.43 -3.21 -14.04
CA ILE A 206 13.61 -3.30 -12.59
C ILE A 206 15.03 -3.75 -12.21
N GLU A 207 15.59 -4.76 -12.87
CA GLU A 207 16.96 -5.22 -12.66
C GLU A 207 17.98 -4.10 -12.89
N ARG A 208 17.75 -3.26 -13.92
CA ARG A 208 18.60 -2.11 -14.21
C ARG A 208 18.61 -1.09 -13.07
N ILE A 209 17.44 -0.71 -12.56
CA ILE A 209 17.32 0.29 -11.48
C ILE A 209 17.70 -0.28 -10.11
N GLU A 210 17.63 -1.61 -9.93
CA GLU A 210 18.15 -2.29 -8.74
C GLU A 210 19.67 -2.36 -8.76
N GLY A 211 20.30 -2.48 -9.94
CA GLY A 211 21.75 -2.42 -10.10
C GLY A 211 22.36 -1.08 -9.70
N GLU A 212 21.63 0.02 -9.87
CA GLU A 212 22.03 1.37 -9.43
C GLU A 212 22.12 1.52 -7.90
N ARG A 213 21.68 0.52 -7.13
CA ARG A 213 21.84 0.48 -5.68
C ARG A 213 23.27 0.12 -5.24
N MET A 214 24.08 -0.40 -6.15
CA MET A 214 25.43 -0.93 -5.86
C MET A 214 26.58 0.02 -6.26
N GLU A 215 26.25 1.25 -6.68
CA GLU A 215 27.20 2.35 -6.95
C GLU A 215 26.96 3.52 -5.97
#